data_AF-A0A2A5IY32-F1
#
_entry.id   AF-A0A2A5IY32-F1
#
_cell.length_a   1.000
_cell.length_b   1.000
_cell.length_c   1.000
_cell.angle_alpha   90.00
_cell.angle_beta   90.00
_cell.angle_gamma   90.00
#
_symmetry.space_group_name_H-M   'P 1'
#
loop_
_entity.id
_entity.type
_entity.pdbx_description
1 polymer ?
#
loop_
_entity_poly.entity_id
_entity_poly.type
_entity_poly.pdbx_seq_one_letter_code
_entity_poly.pdbx_strand_id
1 'polypeptide(L)'
;MDEAKLERFGTLVRQRRQELGLTQDQVAAAGGPSDKKQTQIENGASPAPSITTQAKVDKGLQWKPGSAASALRGGVPTKLEDESAITLDDFDRAVALARALERTGVTQVGARGAHRSANGRLSDEVIDQLIDLLNSLPPANRDAK
;
A
#
# COMPACT_ATOMS: atom_id res chain seq x y z
N MET A 1 19.01 0.69 -19.91
CA MET A 1 17.60 1.03 -19.57
C MET A 1 17.11 1.91 -20.70
N ASP A 2 15.94 1.60 -21.25
CA ASP A 2 15.42 2.25 -22.45
C ASP A 2 15.03 3.70 -22.14
N GLU A 3 15.33 4.63 -23.04
CA GLU A 3 15.06 6.07 -22.85
C GLU A 3 13.57 6.34 -22.58
N ALA A 4 12.67 5.66 -23.30
CA ALA A 4 11.22 5.73 -23.07
C ALA A 4 10.81 5.32 -21.64
N LYS A 5 11.52 4.38 -21.00
CA LYS A 5 11.24 4.00 -19.60
C LYS A 5 11.69 5.08 -18.62
N LEU A 6 12.79 5.78 -18.92
CA LEU A 6 13.27 6.90 -18.11
C LEU A 6 12.34 8.11 -18.24
N GLU A 7 11.87 8.44 -19.44
CA GLU A 7 10.89 9.51 -19.67
C GLU A 7 9.57 9.24 -18.95
N ARG A 8 9.06 8.01 -19.05
CA ARG A 8 7.86 7.58 -18.30
C ARG A 8 8.08 7.71 -16.80
N PHE A 9 9.23 7.27 -16.30
CA PHE A 9 9.55 7.38 -14.88
C PHE A 9 9.62 8.85 -14.43
N GLY A 10 10.29 9.71 -15.19
CA GLY A 10 10.34 11.15 -14.92
C GLY A 10 8.97 11.80 -14.88
N THR A 11 8.09 11.41 -15.81
CA THR A 11 6.68 11.85 -15.84
C THR A 11 5.94 11.44 -14.57
N LEU A 12 6.06 10.18 -14.14
CA LEU A 12 5.42 9.69 -12.91
C LEU A 12 5.91 10.41 -11.65
N VAL A 13 7.22 10.66 -11.55
CA VAL A 13 7.84 11.40 -10.44
C VAL A 13 7.29 12.83 -10.39
N ARG A 14 7.28 13.52 -11.54
CA ARG A 14 6.76 14.89 -11.64
C ARG A 14 5.28 14.96 -11.30
N GLN A 15 4.49 14.04 -11.84
CA GLN A 15 3.05 13.96 -11.58
C GLN A 15 2.79 13.77 -10.09
N ARG A 16 3.43 12.80 -9.44
CA ARG A 16 3.21 12.57 -8.00
C ARG A 16 3.61 13.78 -7.16
N ARG A 17 4.72 14.45 -7.48
CA ARG A 17 5.10 15.68 -6.79
C ARG A 17 4.01 16.76 -6.91
N GLN A 18 3.42 16.91 -8.09
CA GLN A 18 2.31 17.84 -8.34
C GLN A 18 1.04 17.44 -7.61
N GLU A 19 0.69 16.15 -7.56
CA GLU A 19 -0.43 15.62 -6.76
C GLU A 19 -0.27 15.96 -5.27
N LEU A 20 0.95 15.91 -4.75
CA LEU A 20 1.27 16.29 -3.37
C LEU A 20 1.36 17.81 -3.15
N GLY A 21 1.28 18.61 -4.22
CA GLY A 21 1.44 20.07 -4.14
C GLY A 21 2.84 20.53 -3.73
N LEU A 22 3.88 19.72 -3.96
CA LEU A 22 5.24 20.00 -3.48
C LEU A 22 6.12 20.67 -4.54
N THR A 23 6.99 21.56 -4.10
CA THR A 23 8.17 22.00 -4.88
C THR A 23 9.27 20.94 -4.85
N GLN A 24 10.28 21.05 -5.72
CA GLN A 24 11.43 20.12 -5.68
C GLN A 24 12.21 20.28 -4.35
N ASP A 25 12.43 21.51 -3.91
CA ASP A 25 13.07 21.81 -2.62
C ASP A 25 12.32 21.19 -1.44
N GLN A 26 10.99 21.20 -1.46
CA GLN A 26 10.17 20.54 -0.44
C GLN A 26 10.28 19.01 -0.49
N VAL A 27 10.39 18.42 -1.68
CA VAL A 27 10.69 16.99 -1.83
C VAL A 27 12.07 16.66 -1.26
N ALA A 28 13.09 17.47 -1.55
CA ALA A 28 14.43 17.32 -0.98
C ALA A 28 14.40 17.43 0.55
N ALA A 29 13.70 18.42 1.11
CA ALA A 29 13.52 18.62 2.54
C ALA A 29 12.79 17.44 3.22
N ALA A 30 11.85 16.78 2.52
CA ALA A 30 11.19 15.55 2.97
C ALA A 30 12.10 14.30 2.92
N GLY A 31 13.37 14.45 2.54
CA GLY A 31 14.33 13.35 2.40
C GLY A 31 14.42 12.77 0.98
N GLY A 32 13.89 13.50 0.00
CA GLY A 32 14.00 13.21 -1.43
C GLY A 32 15.41 13.43 -2.00
N PRO A 33 15.58 13.22 -3.32
CA PRO A 33 16.81 13.61 -4.03
C PRO A 33 17.04 15.12 -3.95
N SER A 34 18.26 15.59 -4.23
CA SER A 34 18.52 17.03 -4.40
C SER A 34 17.82 17.58 -5.65
N ASP A 35 17.55 18.88 -5.69
CA ASP A 35 16.80 19.53 -6.78
C ASP A 35 17.44 19.26 -8.15
N LYS A 36 18.78 19.34 -8.25
CA LYS A 36 19.50 18.99 -9.48
C LYS A 36 19.26 17.54 -9.91
N LYS A 37 19.27 16.61 -8.94
CA LYS A 37 19.06 15.19 -9.22
C LYS A 37 17.61 14.91 -9.56
N GLN A 38 16.69 15.58 -8.89
CA GLN A 38 15.26 15.51 -9.18
C GLN A 38 14.93 16.07 -10.56
N THR A 39 15.51 17.21 -10.95
CA THR A 39 15.38 17.76 -12.31
C THR A 39 15.88 16.77 -13.35
N GLN A 40 17.04 16.13 -13.13
CA GLN A 40 17.53 15.07 -14.02
C GLN A 40 16.52 13.92 -14.14
N ILE A 41 15.95 13.47 -13.02
CA ILE A 41 14.97 12.38 -12.98
C ILE A 41 13.67 12.78 -13.67
N GLU A 42 13.09 13.93 -13.35
CA GLU A 42 11.80 14.42 -13.89
C GLU A 42 11.88 14.65 -15.40
N ASN A 43 13.07 14.96 -15.94
CA ASN A 43 13.33 15.06 -17.37
C ASN A 43 13.61 13.72 -18.06
N GLY A 44 13.61 12.60 -17.32
CA GLY A 44 13.94 11.28 -17.87
C GLY A 44 15.38 11.15 -18.36
N ALA A 45 16.29 11.99 -17.86
CA ALA A 45 17.65 12.05 -18.38
C ALA A 45 18.50 10.86 -17.90
N SER A 46 19.29 10.31 -18.82
CA SER A 46 20.30 9.30 -18.49
C SER A 46 21.44 9.89 -17.62
N PRO A 47 22.16 9.05 -16.84
CA PRO A 47 21.84 7.65 -16.57
C PRO A 47 20.69 7.49 -15.57
N ALA A 48 20.10 6.29 -15.53
CA ALA A 48 19.08 5.92 -14.56
C ALA A 48 19.54 6.20 -13.10
N PRO A 49 18.62 6.60 -12.20
CA PRO A 49 18.97 6.86 -10.81
C PRO A 49 19.43 5.57 -10.10
N SER A 50 20.44 5.69 -9.24
CA SER A 50 20.93 4.58 -8.42
C SER A 50 19.86 4.09 -7.44
N ILE A 51 20.03 2.88 -6.89
CA ILE A 51 19.12 2.30 -5.88
C ILE A 51 18.96 3.26 -4.68
N THR A 52 20.05 3.86 -4.20
CA THR A 52 19.99 4.85 -3.11
C THR A 52 19.16 6.08 -3.49
N THR A 53 19.24 6.52 -4.75
CA THR A 53 18.44 7.65 -5.24
C THR A 53 16.97 7.25 -5.38
N GLN A 54 16.68 6.02 -5.84
CA GLN A 54 15.32 5.49 -5.91
C GLN A 54 14.67 5.45 -4.52
N ALA A 55 15.39 5.00 -3.48
CA ALA A 55 14.90 5.03 -2.11
C ALA A 55 14.61 6.45 -1.59
N LYS A 56 15.41 7.44 -2.02
CA LYS A 56 15.10 8.85 -1.74
C LYS A 56 13.86 9.32 -2.47
N VAL A 57 13.67 8.94 -3.74
CA VAL A 57 12.44 9.23 -4.48
C VAL A 57 11.23 8.66 -3.76
N ASP A 58 11.30 7.40 -3.31
CA ASP A 58 10.22 6.77 -2.54
C ASP A 58 9.87 7.60 -1.30
N LYS A 59 10.89 8.00 -0.54
CA LYS A 59 10.72 8.80 0.68
C LYS A 59 10.12 10.18 0.39
N GLY A 60 10.72 10.93 -0.54
CA GLY A 60 10.33 12.31 -0.83
C GLY A 60 8.96 12.43 -1.51
N LEU A 61 8.51 11.40 -2.23
CA LEU A 61 7.20 11.37 -2.92
C LEU A 61 6.13 10.56 -2.19
N GLN A 62 6.41 10.16 -0.95
CA GLN A 62 5.49 9.36 -0.14
C GLN A 62 4.98 8.13 -0.90
N TRP A 63 5.91 7.44 -1.57
CA TRP A 63 5.67 6.12 -2.12
C TRP A 63 6.16 5.04 -1.17
N LYS A 64 5.57 3.85 -1.27
CA LYS A 64 6.05 2.67 -0.56
C LYS A 64 7.49 2.36 -0.98
N PRO A 65 8.39 1.97 -0.05
CA PRO A 65 9.75 1.56 -0.40
C PRO A 65 9.77 0.53 -1.55
N GLY A 66 10.56 0.80 -2.59
CA GLY A 66 10.67 -0.02 -3.79
C GLY A 66 9.74 0.39 -4.96
N SER A 67 8.83 1.35 -4.74
CA SER A 67 7.89 1.82 -5.77
C SER A 67 8.60 2.51 -6.94
N ALA A 68 9.61 3.33 -6.66
CA ALA A 68 10.43 3.96 -7.68
C ALA A 68 11.16 2.91 -8.54
N ALA A 69 11.65 1.85 -7.91
CA ALA A 69 12.28 0.73 -8.61
C ALA A 69 11.27 -0.02 -9.50
N SER A 70 10.05 -0.23 -9.00
CA SER A 70 8.94 -0.82 -9.79
C SER A 70 8.60 0.05 -11.00
N ALA A 71 8.43 1.35 -10.79
CA ALA A 71 8.10 2.32 -11.84
C ALA A 71 9.17 2.39 -12.94
N LEU A 72 10.46 2.40 -12.57
CA LEU A 72 11.58 2.35 -13.52
C LEU A 72 11.60 1.09 -14.39
N ARG A 73 11.09 -0.03 -13.87
CA ARG A 73 10.96 -1.28 -14.62
C ARG A 73 9.70 -1.36 -15.49
N GLY A 74 8.89 -0.29 -15.51
CA GLY A 74 7.63 -0.23 -16.26
C GLY A 74 6.38 -0.53 -15.43
N GLY A 75 6.53 -0.82 -14.13
CA GLY A 75 5.42 -1.02 -13.21
C GLY A 75 4.73 0.28 -12.81
N VAL A 76 3.81 0.17 -11.84
CA VAL A 76 3.10 1.29 -11.22
C VAL A 76 3.66 1.51 -9.80
N PRO A 77 3.99 2.74 -9.40
CA PRO A 77 4.41 3.03 -8.03
C PRO A 77 3.21 2.95 -7.07
N THR A 78 3.43 2.49 -5.85
CA THR A 78 2.40 2.42 -4.80
C THR A 78 2.51 3.63 -3.89
N LYS A 79 1.42 4.39 -3.73
CA LYS A 79 1.40 5.54 -2.81
C LYS A 79 1.27 5.03 -1.37
N LEU A 80 1.87 5.73 -0.40
CA LEU A 80 1.73 5.34 1.01
C LEU A 80 0.27 5.45 1.49
N GLU A 81 -0.51 6.38 0.93
CA GLU A 81 -1.95 6.51 1.22
C GLU A 81 -2.76 5.28 0.75
N ASP A 82 -2.36 4.65 -0.36
CA ASP A 82 -3.03 3.46 -0.90
C ASP A 82 -2.84 2.24 0.01
N GLU A 83 -1.76 2.17 0.79
CA GLU A 83 -1.52 1.07 1.74
C GLU A 83 -2.46 1.11 2.95
N SER A 84 -2.98 2.30 3.26
CA SER A 84 -3.81 2.56 4.45
C SER A 84 -5.29 2.71 4.11
N ALA A 85 -5.62 2.83 2.82
CA ALA A 85 -7.00 3.00 2.37
C ALA A 85 -7.80 1.71 2.64
N ILE A 86 -8.79 1.82 3.52
CA ILE A 86 -9.82 0.80 3.68
C ILE A 86 -10.65 0.80 2.38
N THR A 87 -10.64 -0.30 1.66
CA THR A 87 -11.44 -0.51 0.45
C THR A 87 -12.91 -0.79 0.80
N LEU A 88 -13.81 -0.73 -0.19
CA LEU A 88 -15.20 -1.16 0.02
C LEU A 88 -15.26 -2.65 0.40
N ASP A 89 -14.43 -3.47 -0.23
CA ASP A 89 -14.30 -4.90 0.09
C ASP A 89 -13.84 -5.13 1.53
N ASP A 90 -12.92 -4.30 2.06
CA ASP A 90 -12.52 -4.35 3.47
C ASP A 90 -13.71 -4.05 4.41
N PHE A 91 -14.57 -3.10 4.03
CA PHE A 91 -15.77 -2.78 4.80
C PHE A 91 -16.76 -3.95 4.76
N ASP A 92 -17.00 -4.53 3.59
CA ASP A 92 -17.90 -5.66 3.42
C ASP A 92 -17.45 -6.89 4.22
N ARG A 93 -16.15 -7.21 4.21
CA ARG A 93 -15.57 -8.26 5.07
C ARG A 93 -15.73 -7.94 6.55
N ALA A 94 -15.50 -6.70 6.96
CA ALA A 94 -15.66 -6.29 8.35
C ALA A 94 -17.12 -6.47 8.83
N VAL A 95 -18.08 -6.08 8.01
CA VAL A 95 -19.52 -6.25 8.30
C VAL A 95 -19.91 -7.73 8.33
N ALA A 96 -19.45 -8.52 7.35
CA ALA A 96 -19.71 -9.96 7.30
C ALA A 96 -19.15 -10.69 8.53
N LEU A 97 -17.90 -10.40 8.89
CA LEU A 97 -17.26 -10.96 10.07
C LEU A 97 -17.97 -10.55 11.36
N ALA A 98 -18.33 -9.27 11.52
CA ALA A 98 -19.05 -8.78 12.69
C ALA A 98 -20.39 -9.50 12.88
N ARG A 99 -21.15 -9.69 11.79
CA ARG A 99 -22.42 -10.45 11.81
C ARG A 99 -22.21 -11.92 12.16
N ALA A 100 -21.17 -12.56 11.62
CA ALA A 100 -20.89 -13.96 11.89
C ALA A 100 -20.50 -14.18 13.37
N LEU A 101 -19.68 -13.29 13.93
CA LEU A 101 -19.30 -13.28 15.34
C LEU A 101 -20.52 -13.07 16.26
N GLU A 102 -21.36 -12.08 15.96
CA GLU A 102 -22.58 -11.81 16.73
C GLU A 102 -23.53 -13.01 16.73
N ARG A 103 -23.77 -13.61 15.55
CA ARG A 103 -24.66 -14.77 15.39
C ARG A 103 -24.18 -15.98 16.18
N THR A 104 -22.87 -16.19 16.25
CA THR A 104 -22.24 -17.33 16.95
C THR A 104 -21.94 -17.05 18.42
N GLY A 105 -22.09 -15.80 18.88
CA GLY A 105 -21.74 -15.38 20.24
C GLY A 105 -20.24 -15.35 20.53
N VAL A 106 -19.40 -15.41 19.49
CA VAL A 106 -17.94 -15.36 19.62
C VAL A 106 -17.50 -13.92 19.85
N THR A 107 -16.92 -13.64 21.01
CA THR A 107 -16.46 -12.29 21.38
C THR A 107 -15.00 -12.03 21.07
N GLN A 108 -14.18 -13.08 20.90
CA GLN A 108 -12.75 -12.95 20.64
C GLN A 108 -12.22 -14.13 19.83
N VAL A 109 -11.30 -13.84 18.91
CA VAL A 109 -10.56 -14.84 18.11
C VAL A 109 -9.07 -14.68 18.35
N GLY A 110 -8.40 -15.74 18.81
CA GLY A 110 -6.95 -15.77 18.94
C GLY A 110 -6.30 -16.20 17.62
N ALA A 111 -5.42 -15.37 17.05
CA ALA A 111 -4.69 -15.69 15.82
C ALA A 111 -3.24 -16.11 16.12
N ARG A 112 -2.97 -17.42 16.15
CA ARG A 112 -1.59 -17.97 16.24
C ARG A 112 -1.13 -18.43 14.85
N GLY A 113 0.04 -17.94 14.42
CA GLY A 113 0.62 -18.33 13.12
C GLY A 113 -0.23 -17.97 11.89
N ALA A 114 -1.26 -17.14 12.06
CA ALA A 114 -2.13 -16.73 10.97
C ALA A 114 -1.35 -15.94 9.92
N HIS A 115 -1.65 -16.18 8.64
CA HIS A 115 -1.09 -15.43 7.55
C HIS A 115 -1.52 -13.96 7.66
N ARG A 116 -0.55 -13.05 7.54
CA ARG A 116 -0.74 -11.61 7.68
C ARG A 116 -0.43 -10.91 6.37
N SER A 117 -1.19 -9.87 6.07
CA SER A 117 -0.86 -8.93 4.99
C SER A 117 0.42 -8.16 5.32
N ALA A 118 0.98 -7.46 4.34
CA ALA A 118 2.19 -6.65 4.46
C ALA A 118 2.08 -5.56 5.56
N ASN A 119 0.86 -5.13 5.88
CA ASN A 119 0.56 -4.15 6.93
C ASN A 119 0.32 -4.78 8.32
N GLY A 120 0.56 -6.09 8.49
CA GLY A 120 0.41 -6.81 9.77
C GLY A 120 -1.03 -7.19 10.15
N ARG A 121 -2.04 -6.80 9.36
CA ARG A 121 -3.42 -7.26 9.51
C ARG A 121 -3.54 -8.73 9.09
N LEU A 122 -4.59 -9.44 9.53
CA LEU A 122 -4.93 -10.74 8.95
C LEU A 122 -5.14 -10.55 7.44
N SER A 123 -4.65 -11.48 6.63
CA SER A 123 -4.89 -11.41 5.19
C SER A 123 -6.35 -11.68 4.86
N ASP A 124 -6.82 -11.11 3.75
CA ASP A 124 -8.17 -11.26 3.21
C ASP A 124 -8.63 -12.72 3.18
N GLU A 125 -7.79 -13.61 2.65
CA GLU A 125 -8.05 -15.07 2.62
C GLU A 125 -8.34 -15.66 4.01
N VAL A 126 -7.62 -15.21 5.05
CA VAL A 126 -7.82 -15.70 6.42
C VAL A 126 -9.12 -15.15 7.01
N ILE A 127 -9.47 -13.91 6.65
CA ILE A 127 -10.73 -13.29 7.06
C ILE A 127 -11.91 -14.02 6.40
N ASP A 128 -11.82 -14.31 5.11
CA ASP A 128 -12.85 -15.02 4.35
C ASP A 128 -13.05 -16.45 4.91
N GLN A 129 -11.96 -17.18 5.16
CA GLN A 129 -12.01 -18.50 5.82
C GLN A 129 -12.64 -18.44 7.23
N LEU A 130 -12.35 -17.39 8.00
CA LEU A 130 -12.94 -17.21 9.33
C LEU A 130 -14.45 -16.92 9.24
N ILE A 131 -14.87 -16.08 8.29
CA ILE A 131 -16.28 -15.81 8.02
C ILE A 131 -17.01 -17.11 7.68
N ASP A 132 -16.46 -17.91 6.76
CA ASP A 132 -17.04 -19.19 6.34
C ASP A 132 -17.12 -20.19 7.50
N LEU A 133 -16.05 -20.31 8.28
CA LEU A 133 -16.01 -21.16 9.46
C LEU A 133 -17.09 -20.75 10.46
N LEU A 134 -17.17 -19.46 10.82
CA LEU A 134 -18.19 -18.97 11.73
C LEU A 134 -19.59 -19.23 11.17
N ASN A 135 -19.82 -18.99 9.88
CA ASN A 135 -21.09 -19.26 9.19
C ASN A 135 -21.52 -20.72 9.21
N SER A 136 -20.57 -21.66 9.26
CA SER A 136 -20.86 -23.09 9.41
C SER A 136 -21.29 -23.50 10.83
N LEU A 137 -20.99 -22.68 11.85
CA LEU A 137 -21.36 -22.97 13.24
C LEU A 137 -22.84 -22.65 13.51
N PRO A 138 -23.52 -23.44 14.37
CA PRO A 138 -24.88 -23.11 14.81
C PRO A 138 -24.89 -21.75 15.53
N PRO A 139 -26.03 -21.02 15.50
CA PRO A 139 -26.15 -19.77 16.25
C PRO A 139 -26.00 -20.03 17.76
N ALA A 140 -25.56 -19.01 18.49
CA ALA A 140 -25.48 -19.09 19.95
C ALA A 140 -26.86 -19.44 20.52
N ASN A 141 -26.93 -20.50 21.32
CA ASN A 141 -28.17 -20.87 21.99
C ASN A 141 -28.46 -19.84 23.09
N ARG A 142 -29.43 -18.94 22.83
CA ARG A 142 -29.83 -17.88 23.76
C ARG A 142 -30.70 -18.37 24.92
N ASP A 143 -31.04 -19.67 24.95
CA ASP A 143 -32.06 -20.23 25.85
C ASP A 143 -31.50 -21.01 27.06
N ALA A 144 -30.19 -21.02 27.29
CA ALA A 144 -29.61 -21.57 28.53
C ALA A 144 -29.67 -20.51 29.64
N LYS A 145 -30.83 -20.40 30.30
CA LYS A 145 -31.03 -19.57 31.49
C LYS A 145 -31.20 -20.44 32.73
#